data_AF-A0A7Y5N5L1-F1
#
_entry.id   AF-A0A7Y5N5L1-F1
#
_cell.length_a   1.000
_cell.length_b   1.000
_cell.length_c   1.000
_cell.angle_alpha   90.00
_cell.angle_beta   90.00
_cell.angle_gamma   90.00
#
_symmetry.space_group_name_H-M   'P 1'
#
loop_
_entity.id
_entity.type
_entity.pdbx_description
1 polymer ?
#
loop_
_entity_poly.entity_id
_entity_poly.type
_entity_poly.pdbx_seq_one_letter_code
_entity_poly.pdbx_strand_id
1 'polypeptide(L)'
;MNETRTTFWLRVMYGAILVVALLYTVAPQWGEQADIWETSAAIDAISRSPLEPDNPLLALEGETSPRFTPYTVFWGIVDRAAGLDLFVTVAIAGLLNLVLFLTGLVRVVRTITLSPAAILWIISAMLIGWGHGYGEANGYQAELFYATLPYVGMFTYGLCFHGIAELNRFLSTGSKAALLGYGLLGITAFLTHPITALLLFVGAFSWTVVRSSFKTTLLLQVVPAIAFLSCWLWPYFDYPTLLFRGTAEDWYRVRLFDDQITKAGPALLGILAASYFAAKRKYLAPVTALGLSLVIYLASWILGIQIGSRFIFYGAIFSHVCIGLYLFDSGLFRRGFFERGKSVVIPAILLFTLVYLPGSYYRIRKMDKQWRPDVEVIAATGALPQPWDDLAFLKQYLGSSSVVMVEDTAGWRVPAVTGAKLVAQAKGNPLIQDEVNSRRADAVKFFSGRLSLDERRQLLLKYKCTHILLDNRRGGHFADDLERHLAELGEFVTAHPPFRLYRVRNSD
;
A
#
# COMPACT_ATOMS: atom_id res chain seq x y z
N MET A 1 -11.23 23.99 -30.91
CA MET A 1 -11.64 23.06 -29.83
C MET A 1 -11.80 23.90 -28.57
N ASN A 2 -13.02 24.14 -28.09
CA ASN A 2 -13.32 25.23 -27.15
C ASN A 2 -12.54 25.11 -25.82
N GLU A 3 -11.69 26.10 -25.57
CA GLU A 3 -10.89 26.32 -24.36
C GLU A 3 -11.72 26.18 -23.05
N THR A 4 -13.00 26.56 -23.12
CA THR A 4 -14.00 26.47 -22.04
C THR A 4 -14.31 25.03 -21.60
N ARG A 5 -14.20 24.03 -22.47
CA ARG A 5 -14.42 22.62 -22.11
C ARG A 5 -13.22 22.01 -21.39
N THR A 6 -12.01 22.37 -21.77
CA THR A 6 -10.78 21.87 -21.15
C THR A 6 -10.60 22.45 -19.74
N THR A 7 -10.89 23.74 -19.56
CA THR A 7 -10.89 24.39 -18.23
C THR A 7 -11.93 23.81 -17.29
N PHE A 8 -13.12 23.46 -17.77
CA PHE A 8 -14.15 22.81 -16.95
C PHE A 8 -13.67 21.47 -16.36
N TRP A 9 -13.12 20.57 -17.17
CA TRP A 9 -12.67 19.26 -16.69
C TRP A 9 -11.43 19.33 -15.79
N LEU A 10 -10.53 20.27 -16.04
CA LEU A 10 -9.42 20.54 -15.12
C LEU A 10 -9.96 20.99 -13.76
N ARG A 11 -10.93 21.90 -13.72
CA ARG A 11 -11.56 22.35 -12.47
C ARG A 11 -12.26 21.21 -11.72
N VAL A 12 -12.93 20.31 -12.42
CA VAL A 12 -13.55 19.11 -11.81
C VAL A 12 -12.50 18.17 -11.22
N MET A 13 -11.39 17.94 -11.93
CA MET A 13 -10.28 17.12 -11.45
C MET A 13 -9.61 17.75 -10.24
N TYR A 14 -9.32 19.06 -10.27
CA TYR A 14 -8.80 19.80 -9.12
C TYR A 14 -9.78 19.76 -7.94
N GLY A 15 -11.07 19.91 -8.18
CA GLY A 15 -12.11 19.78 -7.15
C GLY A 15 -12.14 18.38 -6.52
N ALA A 16 -12.02 17.32 -7.32
CA ALA A 16 -11.96 15.94 -6.82
C ALA A 16 -10.68 15.68 -6.02
N ILE A 17 -9.53 16.19 -6.46
CA ILE A 17 -8.27 16.14 -5.72
C ILE A 17 -8.42 16.87 -4.39
N LEU A 18 -9.02 18.06 -4.40
CA LEU A 18 -9.26 18.85 -3.19
C LEU A 18 -10.19 18.12 -2.22
N VAL A 19 -11.25 17.48 -2.72
CA VAL A 19 -12.17 16.69 -1.89
C VAL A 19 -11.45 15.47 -1.30
N VAL A 20 -10.64 14.74 -2.08
CA VAL A 20 -9.87 13.61 -1.58
C VAL A 20 -8.82 14.07 -0.56
N ALA A 21 -8.12 15.18 -0.83
CA ALA A 21 -7.17 15.76 0.10
C ALA A 21 -7.86 16.25 1.38
N LEU A 22 -9.03 16.87 1.28
CA LEU A 22 -9.82 17.31 2.42
C LEU A 22 -10.29 16.10 3.25
N LEU A 23 -10.85 15.08 2.61
CA LEU A 23 -11.25 13.83 3.25
C LEU A 23 -10.07 13.13 3.92
N TYR A 24 -8.88 13.19 3.32
CA TYR A 24 -7.64 12.68 3.91
C TYR A 24 -7.22 13.47 5.17
N THR A 25 -7.45 14.80 5.19
CA THR A 25 -7.17 15.62 6.37
C THR A 25 -8.21 15.50 7.49
N VAL A 26 -9.44 15.06 7.19
CA VAL A 26 -10.54 15.00 8.17
C VAL A 26 -10.96 13.57 8.55
N ALA A 27 -10.24 12.55 8.10
CA ALA A 27 -10.46 11.16 8.50
C ALA A 27 -9.38 10.73 9.50
N PRO A 28 -9.68 9.84 10.46
CA PRO A 28 -8.65 9.12 11.21
C PRO A 28 -7.70 8.46 10.21
N GLN A 29 -6.45 8.88 10.20
CA GLN A 29 -5.49 8.42 9.21
C GLN A 29 -4.97 7.05 9.64
N TRP A 30 -5.09 6.08 8.73
CA TRP A 30 -4.52 4.73 8.82
C TRP A 30 -5.27 3.69 9.68
N GLY A 31 -5.15 2.42 9.30
CA GLY A 31 -5.70 1.30 10.05
C GLY A 31 -4.72 0.79 11.11
N GLU A 32 -5.21 0.19 12.20
CA GLU A 32 -4.34 -0.40 13.24
C GLU A 32 -3.39 -1.48 12.68
N GLN A 33 -3.80 -2.18 11.60
CA GLN A 33 -3.03 -3.28 10.98
C GLN A 33 -2.30 -2.88 9.70
N ALA A 34 -2.18 -1.57 9.46
CA ALA A 34 -1.64 -1.03 8.23
C ALA A 34 -0.13 -1.21 8.09
N ASP A 35 0.34 -1.46 6.86
CA ASP A 35 1.77 -1.47 6.48
C ASP A 35 2.45 -0.13 6.76
N ILE A 36 1.67 0.93 6.97
CA ILE A 36 2.22 2.26 7.24
C ILE A 36 3.09 2.26 8.49
N TRP A 37 2.76 1.48 9.53
CA TRP A 37 3.51 1.49 10.77
C TRP A 37 4.95 0.98 10.57
N GLU A 38 5.15 -0.02 9.72
CA GLU A 38 6.49 -0.51 9.36
C GLU A 38 7.25 0.49 8.50
N THR A 39 6.52 1.17 7.60
CA THR A 39 7.06 2.20 6.73
C THR A 39 7.50 3.42 7.54
N SER A 40 6.69 3.89 8.48
CA SER A 40 6.99 4.99 9.39
C SER A 40 8.17 4.66 10.29
N ALA A 41 8.23 3.45 10.86
CA ALA A 41 9.38 3.02 11.66
C ALA A 41 10.68 2.96 10.83
N ALA A 42 10.60 2.60 9.54
CA ALA A 42 11.74 2.64 8.63
C ALA A 42 12.17 4.07 8.28
N ILE A 43 11.23 4.99 8.07
CA ILE A 43 11.51 6.42 7.86
C ILE A 43 12.23 7.01 9.09
N ASP A 44 11.73 6.74 10.29
CA ASP A 44 12.35 7.16 11.56
C ASP A 44 13.75 6.56 11.76
N ALA A 45 13.94 5.28 11.45
CA ALA A 45 15.27 4.66 11.54
C ALA A 45 16.28 5.32 10.58
N ILE A 46 15.88 5.61 9.33
CA ILE A 46 16.72 6.35 8.38
C ILE A 46 16.98 7.78 8.85
N SER A 47 15.96 8.49 9.38
CA SER A 47 16.12 9.88 9.78
C SER A 47 17.14 10.01 10.92
N ARG A 48 17.24 9.00 11.79
CA ARG A 48 18.27 8.89 12.85
C ARG A 48 19.65 8.51 12.32
N SER A 49 19.75 7.47 11.48
CA SER A 49 21.01 7.00 10.90
C SER A 49 20.85 6.64 9.42
N PRO A 50 21.10 7.59 8.49
CA PRO A 50 20.82 7.35 7.06
C PRO A 50 21.72 6.32 6.39
N LEU A 51 22.96 6.15 6.86
CA LEU A 51 23.94 5.25 6.23
C LEU A 51 23.89 3.84 6.80
N GLU A 52 23.66 3.72 8.10
CA GLU A 52 23.65 2.46 8.83
C GLU A 52 22.43 2.44 9.76
N PRO A 53 21.21 2.30 9.21
CA PRO A 53 20.00 2.24 10.02
C PRO A 53 19.86 0.86 10.68
N ASP A 54 19.56 0.84 11.98
CA ASP A 54 19.17 -0.40 12.67
C ASP A 54 17.84 -0.93 12.16
N ASN A 55 17.56 -2.22 12.39
CA ASN A 55 16.26 -2.80 12.07
C ASN A 55 15.12 -1.94 12.65
N PRO A 56 14.12 -1.50 11.85
CA PRO A 56 13.14 -0.51 12.29
C PRO A 56 12.19 -1.06 13.35
N LEU A 57 12.01 -2.39 13.44
CA LEU A 57 11.03 -3.03 14.31
C LEU A 57 11.67 -3.83 15.44
N LEU A 58 12.80 -4.49 15.19
CA LEU A 58 13.43 -5.43 16.12
C LEU A 58 14.75 -4.88 16.65
N ALA A 59 15.17 -5.34 17.83
CA ALA A 59 16.50 -5.05 18.37
C ALA A 59 17.54 -5.96 17.69
N LEU A 60 17.77 -5.70 16.41
CA LEU A 60 18.70 -6.42 15.53
C LEU A 60 19.54 -5.41 14.75
N GLU A 61 20.83 -5.70 14.63
CA GLU A 61 21.77 -4.92 13.84
C GLU A 61 21.87 -5.49 12.40
N GLY A 62 22.37 -4.67 11.48
CA GLY A 62 22.68 -5.07 10.10
C GLY A 62 21.47 -5.10 9.14
N GLU A 63 21.70 -5.73 7.97
CA GLU A 63 20.80 -5.82 6.80
C GLU A 63 19.56 -6.71 7.01
N THR A 64 18.79 -6.41 8.05
CA THR A 64 17.75 -7.31 8.55
C THR A 64 16.34 -6.84 8.21
N SER A 65 16.17 -5.79 7.41
CA SER A 65 14.85 -5.23 7.09
C SER A 65 14.67 -4.89 5.61
N PRO A 66 13.68 -5.50 4.92
CA PRO A 66 13.35 -5.16 3.54
C PRO A 66 12.56 -3.83 3.44
N ARG A 67 12.41 -3.09 4.54
CA ARG A 67 11.65 -1.83 4.59
C ARG A 67 12.46 -0.60 4.21
N PHE A 68 13.78 -0.74 4.04
CA PHE A 68 14.68 0.33 3.59
C PHE A 68 14.73 0.42 2.07
N THR A 69 13.67 0.95 1.48
CA THR A 69 13.48 1.12 0.04
C THR A 69 13.87 2.53 -0.40
N PRO A 70 14.06 2.84 -1.70
CA PRO A 70 14.28 4.21 -2.16
C PRO A 70 13.26 5.21 -1.62
N TYR A 71 12.01 4.78 -1.45
CA TYR A 71 10.95 5.61 -0.87
C TYR A 71 11.18 5.96 0.60
N THR A 72 11.47 4.97 1.45
CA THR A 72 11.68 5.22 2.89
C THR A 72 13.01 5.94 3.14
N VAL A 73 14.03 5.67 2.33
CA VAL A 73 15.31 6.41 2.36
C VAL A 73 15.08 7.88 2.04
N PHE A 74 14.37 8.19 0.95
CA PHE A 74 14.05 9.56 0.57
C PHE A 74 13.29 10.29 1.69
N TRP A 75 12.24 9.68 2.22
CA TRP A 75 11.42 10.31 3.25
C TRP A 75 12.15 10.44 4.59
N GLY A 76 13.00 9.49 4.98
CA GLY A 76 13.83 9.64 6.19
C GLY A 76 14.85 10.77 6.07
N ILE A 77 15.43 10.99 4.89
CA ILE A 77 16.31 12.14 4.63
C ILE A 77 15.52 13.46 4.71
N VAL A 78 14.33 13.51 4.12
CA VAL A 78 13.45 14.70 4.18
C VAL A 78 13.04 15.00 5.61
N ASP A 79 12.61 13.99 6.35
CA ASP A 79 12.24 14.07 7.78
C ASP A 79 13.38 14.69 8.60
N ARG A 80 14.59 14.14 8.46
CA ARG A 80 15.80 14.63 9.13
C ARG A 80 16.15 16.07 8.72
N ALA A 81 16.12 16.37 7.43
CA ALA A 81 16.54 17.68 6.91
C ALA A 81 15.56 18.80 7.27
N ALA A 82 14.26 18.49 7.31
CA ALA A 82 13.21 19.45 7.60
C ALA A 82 12.86 19.54 9.10
N GLY A 83 13.30 18.56 9.92
CA GLY A 83 12.98 18.50 11.34
C GLY A 83 11.47 18.36 11.60
N LEU A 84 10.77 17.64 10.73
CA LEU A 84 9.32 17.43 10.81
C LEU A 84 8.99 16.33 11.82
N ASP A 85 7.76 16.34 12.33
CA ASP A 85 7.22 15.17 13.01
C ASP A 85 6.99 14.04 11.99
N LEU A 86 7.31 12.81 12.38
CA LEU A 86 7.21 11.63 11.52
C LEU A 86 5.84 11.49 10.85
N PHE A 87 4.76 11.72 11.59
CA PHE A 87 3.40 11.55 11.06
C PHE A 87 3.02 12.71 10.13
N VAL A 88 3.58 13.90 10.33
CA VAL A 88 3.50 15.01 9.36
C VAL A 88 4.23 14.63 8.07
N THR A 89 5.45 14.09 8.16
CA THR A 89 6.22 13.61 7.00
C THR A 89 5.43 12.57 6.21
N VAL A 90 4.84 11.58 6.90
CA VAL A 90 4.02 10.54 6.29
C VAL A 90 2.75 11.09 5.62
N ALA A 91 2.08 12.06 6.25
CA ALA A 91 0.90 12.71 5.66
C ALA A 91 1.26 13.48 4.38
N ILE A 92 2.37 14.22 4.38
CA ILE A 92 2.89 14.90 3.18
C ILE A 92 3.21 13.87 2.10
N ALA A 93 3.85 12.76 2.46
CA ALA A 93 4.15 11.68 1.53
C ALA A 93 2.89 11.11 0.87
N GLY A 94 1.82 10.89 1.66
CA GLY A 94 0.52 10.47 1.14
C GLY A 94 -0.06 11.42 0.10
N LEU A 95 0.00 12.73 0.35
CA LEU A 95 -0.49 13.74 -0.60
C LEU A 95 0.36 13.80 -1.88
N LEU A 96 1.68 13.75 -1.76
CA LEU A 96 2.57 13.72 -2.92
C LEU A 96 2.40 12.44 -3.75
N ASN A 97 2.17 11.29 -3.10
CA ASN A 97 1.86 10.03 -3.78
C ASN A 97 0.56 10.14 -4.58
N LEU A 98 -0.48 10.77 -4.03
CA LEU A 98 -1.73 11.02 -4.76
C LEU A 98 -1.49 11.88 -6.00
N VAL A 99 -0.74 12.97 -5.87
CA VAL A 99 -0.38 13.84 -7.00
C VAL A 99 0.41 13.06 -8.05
N LEU A 100 1.43 12.29 -7.63
CA LEU A 100 2.24 11.47 -8.52
C LEU A 100 1.39 10.43 -9.27
N PHE A 101 0.49 9.75 -8.56
CA PHE A 101 -0.46 8.78 -9.10
C PHE A 101 -1.37 9.41 -10.16
N LEU A 102 -2.06 10.50 -9.82
CA LEU A 102 -3.03 11.14 -10.71
C LEU A 102 -2.37 11.77 -11.92
N THR A 103 -1.24 12.47 -11.72
CA THR A 103 -0.49 13.05 -12.85
C THR A 103 0.05 11.98 -13.77
N GLY A 104 0.58 10.88 -13.23
CA GLY A 104 1.06 9.74 -14.00
C GLY A 104 -0.07 9.13 -14.83
N LEU A 105 -1.21 8.85 -14.20
CA LEU A 105 -2.39 8.29 -14.85
C LEU A 105 -2.91 9.20 -15.98
N VAL A 106 -3.04 10.51 -15.72
CA VAL A 106 -3.42 11.51 -16.73
C VAL A 106 -2.46 11.47 -17.91
N ARG A 107 -1.15 11.37 -17.67
CA ARG A 107 -0.15 11.30 -18.74
C ARG A 107 -0.30 10.02 -19.56
N VAL A 108 -0.52 8.86 -18.93
CA VAL A 108 -0.76 7.60 -19.66
C VAL A 108 -2.03 7.68 -20.48
N VAL A 109 -3.14 8.16 -19.91
CA VAL A 109 -4.41 8.29 -20.64
C VAL A 109 -4.26 9.22 -21.84
N ARG A 110 -3.48 10.31 -21.71
CA ARG A 110 -3.16 11.20 -22.84
C ARG A 110 -2.41 10.53 -23.98
N THR A 111 -1.75 9.41 -23.75
CA THR A 111 -1.16 8.59 -24.83
C THR A 111 -2.20 7.78 -25.60
N ILE A 112 -3.39 7.59 -25.02
CA ILE A 112 -4.51 6.85 -25.61
C ILE A 112 -5.51 7.82 -26.26
N THR A 113 -5.82 8.93 -25.59
CA THR A 113 -6.82 9.91 -26.02
C THR A 113 -6.54 11.30 -25.45
N LEU A 114 -6.74 12.34 -26.25
CA LEU A 114 -6.58 13.73 -25.82
C LEU A 114 -7.83 14.30 -25.13
N SER A 115 -8.91 13.52 -25.03
CA SER A 115 -10.19 13.97 -24.48
C SER A 115 -10.16 14.04 -22.94
N PRO A 116 -10.38 15.22 -22.32
CA PRO A 116 -10.45 15.34 -20.87
C PRO A 116 -11.60 14.52 -20.26
N ALA A 117 -12.69 14.31 -21.00
CA ALA A 117 -13.81 13.50 -20.52
C ALA A 117 -13.43 12.02 -20.35
N ALA A 118 -12.57 11.48 -21.22
CA ALA A 118 -12.12 10.10 -21.10
C ALA A 118 -11.25 9.89 -19.85
N ILE A 119 -10.42 10.88 -19.51
CA ILE A 119 -9.62 10.88 -18.28
C ILE A 119 -10.53 10.76 -17.06
N LEU A 120 -11.60 11.56 -17.00
CA LEU A 120 -12.54 11.47 -15.88
C LEU A 120 -13.21 10.11 -15.78
N TRP A 121 -13.68 9.54 -16.91
CA TRP A 121 -14.29 8.21 -16.90
C TRP A 121 -13.34 7.11 -16.41
N ILE A 122 -12.08 7.17 -16.83
CA ILE A 122 -11.06 6.20 -16.41
C ILE A 122 -10.74 6.37 -14.93
N ILE A 123 -10.51 7.60 -14.46
CA ILE A 123 -10.25 7.86 -13.04
C ILE A 123 -11.43 7.38 -12.19
N SER A 124 -12.66 7.73 -12.57
CA SER A 124 -13.86 7.24 -11.88
C SER A 124 -13.89 5.70 -11.87
N ALA A 125 -13.76 5.04 -13.03
CA ALA A 125 -13.76 3.59 -13.08
C ALA A 125 -12.69 2.96 -12.18
N MET A 126 -11.49 3.54 -12.10
CA MET A 126 -10.42 3.05 -11.24
C MET A 126 -10.71 3.25 -9.75
N LEU A 127 -11.16 4.44 -9.37
CA LEU A 127 -11.36 4.81 -7.98
C LEU A 127 -12.57 4.10 -7.35
N ILE A 128 -13.63 3.88 -8.14
CA ILE A 128 -14.93 3.41 -7.63
C ILE A 128 -15.45 2.12 -8.28
N GLY A 129 -14.82 1.64 -9.36
CA GLY A 129 -15.26 0.45 -10.11
C GLY A 129 -14.83 -0.89 -9.50
N TRP A 130 -14.71 -0.95 -8.17
CA TRP A 130 -14.36 -2.15 -7.42
C TRP A 130 -15.59 -2.80 -6.79
N GLY A 131 -15.52 -4.11 -6.57
CA GLY A 131 -16.47 -4.86 -5.74
C GLY A 131 -16.20 -4.64 -4.26
N HIS A 132 -15.93 -5.70 -3.50
CA HIS A 132 -15.44 -5.56 -2.13
C HIS A 132 -13.96 -5.15 -2.04
N GLY A 133 -13.23 -5.20 -3.15
CA GLY A 133 -11.79 -4.94 -3.17
C GLY A 133 -10.99 -6.00 -2.40
N TYR A 134 -9.70 -5.76 -2.21
CA TYR A 134 -8.78 -6.69 -1.54
C TYR A 134 -8.31 -6.13 -0.19
N GLY A 135 -9.15 -5.33 0.48
CA GLY A 135 -8.74 -4.54 1.64
C GLY A 135 -7.57 -3.64 1.31
N GLU A 136 -6.67 -3.42 2.26
CA GLU A 136 -5.50 -2.53 2.10
C GLU A 136 -4.48 -2.98 1.04
N ALA A 137 -4.57 -4.23 0.55
CA ALA A 137 -3.79 -4.67 -0.61
C ALA A 137 -4.22 -3.96 -1.91
N ASN A 138 -5.40 -3.33 -1.92
CA ASN A 138 -5.90 -2.54 -3.03
C ASN A 138 -5.50 -1.06 -2.87
N GLY A 139 -4.39 -0.66 -3.50
CA GLY A 139 -3.78 0.65 -3.23
C GLY A 139 -4.62 1.87 -3.65
N TYR A 140 -5.40 1.77 -4.74
CA TYR A 140 -5.98 2.97 -5.39
C TYR A 140 -7.50 3.13 -5.30
N GLN A 141 -8.18 2.30 -4.51
CA GLN A 141 -9.61 2.45 -4.29
C GLN A 141 -9.87 3.68 -3.43
N ALA A 142 -10.79 4.56 -3.85
CA ALA A 142 -10.97 5.86 -3.19
C ALA A 142 -11.28 5.76 -1.69
N GLU A 143 -12.07 4.76 -1.31
CA GLU A 143 -12.44 4.56 0.10
C GLU A 143 -11.27 4.14 0.98
N LEU A 144 -10.17 3.63 0.43
CA LEU A 144 -9.01 3.17 1.19
C LEU A 144 -7.90 4.23 1.27
N PHE A 145 -8.07 5.37 0.60
CA PHE A 145 -7.03 6.41 0.56
C PHE A 145 -6.62 6.93 1.93
N TYR A 146 -7.52 6.95 2.91
CA TYR A 146 -7.16 7.31 4.30
C TYR A 146 -6.08 6.38 4.89
N ALA A 147 -5.99 5.13 4.42
CA ALA A 147 -5.00 4.15 4.86
C ALA A 147 -3.84 4.00 3.86
N THR A 148 -4.12 3.95 2.56
CA THR A 148 -3.15 3.49 1.56
C THR A 148 -2.37 4.61 0.87
N LEU A 149 -2.77 5.88 0.98
CA LEU A 149 -2.06 6.98 0.29
C LEU A 149 -0.56 7.04 0.59
N PRO A 150 -0.09 6.93 1.84
CA PRO A 150 1.34 6.97 2.13
C PRO A 150 2.02 5.62 1.89
N TYR A 151 1.31 4.59 1.41
CA TYR A 151 1.93 3.29 1.13
C TYR A 151 2.92 3.40 -0.02
N VAL A 152 4.01 2.66 0.13
CA VAL A 152 5.03 2.43 -0.89
C VAL A 152 4.42 1.97 -2.22
N GLY A 153 3.34 1.18 -2.17
CA GLY A 153 2.60 0.73 -3.36
C GLY A 153 1.96 1.89 -4.15
N MET A 154 1.40 2.90 -3.48
CA MET A 154 0.78 4.06 -4.14
C MET A 154 1.80 4.94 -4.85
N PHE A 155 2.94 5.20 -4.19
CA PHE A 155 4.08 5.83 -4.84
C PHE A 155 4.52 5.06 -6.10
N THR A 156 4.65 3.74 -5.98
CA THR A 156 5.10 2.88 -7.09
C THR A 156 4.10 2.88 -8.25
N TYR A 157 2.79 2.87 -8.00
CA TYR A 157 1.79 3.03 -9.07
C TYR A 157 1.98 4.33 -9.85
N GLY A 158 2.25 5.44 -9.16
CA GLY A 158 2.56 6.72 -9.79
C GLY A 158 3.80 6.64 -10.69
N LEU A 159 4.89 6.05 -10.21
CA LEU A 159 6.09 5.80 -11.03
C LEU A 159 5.78 4.93 -12.25
N CYS A 160 5.00 3.87 -12.09
CA CYS A 160 4.61 2.98 -13.19
C CYS A 160 3.87 3.76 -14.28
N PHE A 161 2.91 4.61 -13.94
CA PHE A 161 2.21 5.39 -14.95
C PHE A 161 3.11 6.43 -15.63
N HIS A 162 3.94 7.16 -14.89
CA HIS A 162 4.91 8.06 -15.51
C HIS A 162 5.90 7.30 -16.42
N GLY A 163 6.33 6.10 -16.02
CA GLY A 163 7.22 5.25 -16.81
C GLY A 163 6.58 4.81 -18.14
N ILE A 164 5.31 4.38 -18.12
CA ILE A 164 4.55 4.05 -19.34
C ILE A 164 4.41 5.30 -20.22
N ALA A 165 4.16 6.47 -19.64
CA ALA A 165 4.04 7.71 -20.39
C ALA A 165 5.37 8.15 -21.05
N GLU A 166 6.50 8.04 -20.35
CA GLU A 166 7.82 8.32 -20.89
C GLU A 166 8.20 7.34 -22.01
N LEU A 167 7.91 6.05 -21.84
CA LEU A 167 8.05 5.07 -22.91
C LEU A 167 7.24 5.47 -24.15
N ASN A 168 5.97 5.84 -23.97
CA ASN A 168 5.14 6.27 -25.09
C ASN A 168 5.68 7.53 -25.78
N ARG A 169 6.26 8.46 -25.01
CA ARG A 169 6.93 9.63 -25.56
C ARG A 169 8.16 9.22 -26.36
N PHE A 170 8.97 8.28 -25.87
CA PHE A 170 10.08 7.70 -26.64
C PHE A 170 9.59 7.08 -27.95
N LEU A 171 8.58 6.21 -27.92
CA LEU A 171 8.05 5.55 -29.11
C LEU A 171 7.50 6.53 -30.15
N SER A 172 6.99 7.69 -29.71
CA SER A 172 6.39 8.68 -30.60
C SER A 172 7.39 9.71 -31.14
N THR A 173 8.50 9.96 -30.42
CA THR A 173 9.43 11.07 -30.72
C THR A 173 10.89 10.65 -30.91
N GLY A 174 11.26 9.42 -30.56
CA GLY A 174 12.65 8.97 -30.48
C GLY A 174 13.48 9.62 -29.37
N SER A 175 12.87 10.41 -28.47
CA SER A 175 13.58 11.17 -27.44
C SER A 175 14.38 10.27 -26.48
N LYS A 176 15.72 10.35 -26.53
CA LYS A 176 16.62 9.62 -25.61
C LYS A 176 16.37 9.96 -24.14
N ALA A 177 16.02 11.21 -23.83
CA ALA A 177 15.65 11.62 -22.48
C ALA A 177 14.39 10.91 -21.97
N ALA A 178 13.47 10.52 -22.89
CA ALA A 178 12.26 9.78 -22.54
C ALA A 178 12.59 8.32 -22.24
N LEU A 179 13.49 7.73 -23.02
CA LEU A 179 13.99 6.38 -22.77
C LEU A 179 14.73 6.32 -21.42
N LEU A 180 15.58 7.31 -21.12
CA LEU A 180 16.24 7.43 -19.82
C LEU A 180 15.21 7.58 -18.69
N GLY A 181 14.19 8.42 -18.88
CA GLY A 181 13.09 8.56 -17.93
C GLY A 181 12.36 7.24 -17.64
N TYR A 182 12.01 6.47 -18.68
CA TYR A 182 11.44 5.12 -18.53
C TYR A 182 12.38 4.19 -17.74
N GLY A 183 13.67 4.19 -18.07
CA GLY A 183 14.68 3.39 -17.37
C GLY A 183 14.78 3.72 -15.88
N LEU A 184 14.99 5.00 -15.54
CA LEU A 184 15.14 5.45 -14.16
C LEU A 184 13.87 5.23 -13.33
N LEU A 185 12.70 5.50 -13.91
CA LEU A 185 11.41 5.22 -13.24
C LEU A 185 11.21 3.72 -13.04
N GLY A 186 11.62 2.88 -13.99
CA GLY A 186 11.53 1.42 -13.87
C GLY A 186 12.45 0.85 -12.79
N ILE A 187 13.69 1.30 -12.73
CA ILE A 187 14.65 0.94 -11.67
C ILE A 187 14.11 1.36 -10.31
N THR A 188 13.70 2.63 -10.18
CA THR A 188 13.20 3.18 -8.91
C THR A 188 11.94 2.45 -8.45
N ALA A 189 10.99 2.19 -9.36
CA ALA A 189 9.78 1.44 -9.05
C ALA A 189 10.11 0.02 -8.57
N PHE A 190 11.03 -0.68 -9.24
CA PHE A 190 11.37 -2.05 -8.90
C PHE A 190 12.12 -2.18 -7.56
N LEU A 191 13.08 -1.30 -7.30
CA LEU A 191 13.79 -1.22 -6.02
C LEU A 191 12.87 -0.80 -4.86
N THR A 192 11.79 -0.09 -5.18
CA THR A 192 10.83 0.38 -4.17
C THR A 192 9.79 -0.68 -3.84
N HIS A 193 9.19 -1.28 -4.86
CA HIS A 193 8.17 -2.30 -4.69
C HIS A 193 8.12 -3.22 -5.92
N PRO A 194 8.93 -4.30 -5.96
CA PRO A 194 9.13 -5.14 -7.14
C PRO A 194 7.84 -5.61 -7.76
N ILE A 195 6.90 -6.03 -6.90
CA ILE A 195 5.65 -6.61 -7.35
C ILE A 195 4.85 -5.57 -8.13
N THR A 196 4.62 -4.37 -7.58
CA THR A 196 3.86 -3.30 -8.25
C THR A 196 4.58 -2.77 -9.49
N ALA A 197 5.93 -2.78 -9.50
CA ALA A 197 6.70 -2.41 -10.68
C ALA A 197 6.45 -3.32 -11.89
N LEU A 198 5.99 -4.56 -11.69
CA LEU A 198 5.57 -5.44 -12.79
C LEU A 198 4.43 -4.84 -13.61
N LEU A 199 3.58 -3.97 -13.04
CA LEU A 199 2.58 -3.20 -13.80
C LEU A 199 3.23 -2.39 -14.93
N LEU A 200 4.33 -1.69 -14.64
CA LEU A 200 5.05 -0.90 -15.62
C LEU A 200 5.54 -1.79 -16.76
N PHE A 201 6.15 -2.93 -16.44
CA PHE A 201 6.72 -3.82 -17.46
C PHE A 201 5.65 -4.51 -18.30
N VAL A 202 4.53 -4.94 -17.71
CA VAL A 202 3.35 -5.43 -18.44
C VAL A 202 2.78 -4.37 -19.36
N GLY A 203 2.61 -3.15 -18.87
CA GLY A 203 2.14 -2.01 -19.67
C GLY A 203 3.11 -1.68 -20.80
N ALA A 204 4.41 -1.60 -20.50
CA ALA A 204 5.46 -1.30 -21.46
C ALA A 204 5.52 -2.33 -22.59
N PHE A 205 5.52 -3.62 -22.25
CA PHE A 205 5.47 -4.70 -23.22
C PHE A 205 4.24 -4.60 -24.12
N SER A 206 3.07 -4.37 -23.52
CA SER A 206 1.80 -4.28 -24.27
C SER A 206 1.79 -3.10 -25.25
N TRP A 207 2.29 -1.94 -24.84
CA TRP A 207 2.37 -0.77 -25.71
C TRP A 207 3.40 -0.94 -26.84
N THR A 208 4.55 -1.54 -26.55
CA THR A 208 5.60 -1.76 -27.57
C THR A 208 5.18 -2.80 -28.60
N VAL A 209 4.58 -3.92 -28.18
CA VAL A 209 4.03 -4.94 -29.11
C VAL A 209 2.98 -4.36 -30.05
N VAL A 210 2.12 -3.45 -29.56
CA VAL A 210 1.06 -2.86 -30.38
C VAL A 210 1.57 -1.75 -31.31
N ARG A 211 2.62 -1.02 -30.92
CA ARG A 211 3.03 0.22 -31.61
C ARG A 211 4.40 0.16 -32.28
N SER A 212 5.15 -0.93 -32.14
CA SER A 212 6.55 -0.98 -32.55
C SER A 212 6.92 -2.30 -33.21
N SER A 213 8.11 -2.36 -33.81
CA SER A 213 8.65 -3.59 -34.38
C SER A 213 9.08 -4.56 -33.29
N PHE A 214 9.06 -5.86 -33.61
CA PHE A 214 9.52 -6.92 -32.71
C PHE A 214 10.93 -6.66 -32.14
N LYS A 215 11.86 -6.18 -32.96
CA LYS A 215 13.22 -5.81 -32.53
C LYS A 215 13.19 -4.71 -31.46
N THR A 216 12.38 -3.67 -31.65
CA THR A 216 12.26 -2.56 -30.69
C THR A 216 11.63 -3.05 -29.38
N THR A 217 10.58 -3.86 -29.47
CA THR A 217 9.94 -4.50 -28.32
C THR A 217 10.95 -5.30 -27.50
N LEU A 218 11.76 -6.15 -28.15
CA LEU A 218 12.78 -6.96 -27.50
C LEU A 218 13.86 -6.10 -26.84
N LEU A 219 14.38 -5.09 -27.55
CA LEU A 219 15.40 -4.19 -27.02
C LEU A 219 14.92 -3.44 -25.78
N LEU A 220 13.65 -3.01 -25.75
CA LEU A 220 13.10 -2.29 -24.60
C LEU A 220 12.87 -3.17 -23.37
N GLN A 221 12.95 -4.50 -23.50
CA GLN A 221 12.95 -5.42 -22.35
C GLN A 221 14.29 -5.42 -21.59
N VAL A 222 15.33 -4.75 -22.09
CA VAL A 222 16.55 -4.48 -21.32
C VAL A 222 16.25 -3.69 -20.04
N VAL A 223 15.25 -2.81 -20.04
CA VAL A 223 14.91 -1.99 -18.85
C VAL A 223 14.50 -2.84 -17.64
N PRO A 224 13.53 -3.78 -17.74
CA PRO A 224 13.24 -4.69 -16.64
C PRO A 224 14.46 -5.52 -16.20
N ALA A 225 15.33 -5.93 -17.13
CA ALA A 225 16.56 -6.64 -16.77
C ALA A 225 17.52 -5.74 -15.96
N ILE A 226 17.72 -4.49 -16.36
CA ILE A 226 18.54 -3.53 -15.61
C ILE A 226 17.92 -3.23 -14.24
N ALA A 227 16.59 -3.05 -14.17
CA ALA A 227 15.89 -2.84 -12.91
C ALA A 227 16.08 -4.02 -11.96
N PHE A 228 15.99 -5.25 -12.46
CA PHE A 228 16.31 -6.45 -11.69
C PHE A 228 17.78 -6.49 -11.25
N LEU A 229 18.72 -6.23 -12.16
CA LEU A 229 20.15 -6.22 -11.85
C LEU A 229 20.54 -5.11 -10.84
N SER A 230 19.79 -4.01 -10.80
CA SER A 230 20.02 -2.94 -9.83
C SER A 230 19.79 -3.36 -8.38
N CYS A 231 19.06 -4.46 -8.14
CA CYS A 231 18.87 -5.02 -6.81
C CYS A 231 20.19 -5.41 -6.13
N TRP A 232 21.21 -5.82 -6.90
CA TRP A 232 22.55 -6.13 -6.38
C TRP A 232 23.34 -4.89 -5.94
N LEU A 233 22.89 -3.70 -6.32
CA LEU A 233 23.54 -2.43 -5.99
C LEU A 233 22.83 -1.72 -4.81
N TRP A 234 21.76 -2.30 -4.28
CA TRP A 234 21.01 -1.69 -3.19
C TRP A 234 21.74 -1.90 -1.86
N PRO A 235 22.14 -0.84 -1.13
CA PRO A 235 23.09 -0.97 -0.02
C PRO A 235 22.45 -1.28 1.34
N TYR A 236 21.12 -1.23 1.45
CA TYR A 236 20.45 -1.32 2.76
C TYR A 236 20.07 -2.74 3.18
N PHE A 237 19.98 -3.66 2.23
CA PHE A 237 19.72 -5.08 2.50
C PHE A 237 20.01 -5.96 1.29
N ASP A 238 20.29 -7.24 1.56
CA ASP A 238 20.43 -8.31 0.57
C ASP A 238 19.12 -8.57 -0.20
N TYR A 239 18.93 -7.77 -1.22
CA TYR A 239 17.79 -7.81 -2.13
C TYR A 239 17.70 -9.14 -2.91
N PRO A 240 18.80 -9.72 -3.43
CA PRO A 240 18.77 -11.06 -4.02
C PRO A 240 18.19 -12.11 -3.06
N THR A 241 18.63 -12.13 -1.80
CA THR A 241 18.07 -13.06 -0.80
C THR A 241 16.57 -12.86 -0.62
N LEU A 242 16.10 -11.60 -0.56
CA LEU A 242 14.66 -11.29 -0.50
C LEU A 242 13.88 -11.85 -1.70
N LEU A 243 14.41 -11.71 -2.92
CA LEU A 243 13.74 -12.14 -4.16
C LEU A 243 13.64 -13.67 -4.28
N PHE A 244 14.70 -14.40 -3.89
CA PHE A 244 14.77 -15.85 -4.09
C PHE A 244 14.24 -16.67 -2.92
N ARG A 245 14.26 -16.16 -1.68
CA ARG A 245 13.66 -16.86 -0.54
C ARG A 245 12.13 -16.80 -0.51
N GLY A 246 11.54 -15.82 -1.22
CA GLY A 246 10.10 -15.62 -1.27
C GLY A 246 9.50 -15.11 0.04
N THR A 247 8.21 -14.77 0.04
CA THR A 247 7.51 -14.32 1.24
C THR A 247 7.00 -15.51 2.04
N ALA A 248 7.38 -15.64 3.31
CA ALA A 248 6.97 -16.74 4.19
C ALA A 248 5.54 -16.61 4.76
N GLU A 249 4.74 -15.66 4.28
CA GLU A 249 3.43 -15.38 4.87
C GLU A 249 2.35 -16.33 4.34
N ASP A 250 2.10 -17.41 5.09
CA ASP A 250 1.07 -18.40 4.80
C ASP A 250 -0.35 -17.79 4.73
N TRP A 251 -0.60 -16.68 5.44
CA TRP A 251 -1.90 -15.99 5.41
C TRP A 251 -2.23 -15.28 4.09
N TYR A 252 -1.22 -15.04 3.23
CA TYR A 252 -1.41 -14.54 1.86
C TYR A 252 -1.79 -15.65 0.88
N ARG A 253 -1.42 -16.91 1.13
CA ARG A 253 -1.49 -18.01 0.14
C ARG A 253 -2.88 -18.29 -0.41
N VAL A 254 -3.93 -18.02 0.38
CA VAL A 254 -5.31 -18.43 0.06
C VAL A 254 -6.15 -17.24 -0.41
N ARG A 255 -5.97 -16.06 0.20
CA ARG A 255 -6.93 -14.95 0.07
C ARG A 255 -6.91 -14.22 -1.28
N LEU A 256 -5.83 -14.27 -2.05
CA LEU A 256 -5.72 -13.51 -3.32
C LEU A 256 -6.23 -14.28 -4.55
N PHE A 257 -6.46 -15.59 -4.46
CA PHE A 257 -7.11 -16.37 -5.50
C PHE A 257 -8.61 -16.57 -5.24
N ASP A 258 -9.08 -16.37 -4.00
CA ASP A 258 -10.47 -16.58 -3.63
C ASP A 258 -11.39 -15.40 -3.95
N ASP A 259 -12.67 -15.70 -4.21
CA ASP A 259 -13.77 -14.72 -4.26
C ASP A 259 -13.53 -13.56 -5.24
N GLN A 260 -12.88 -13.85 -6.38
CA GLN A 260 -12.49 -12.83 -7.37
C GLN A 260 -13.68 -12.09 -7.95
N ILE A 261 -14.82 -12.78 -8.11
CA ILE A 261 -16.03 -12.18 -8.68
C ILE A 261 -16.53 -11.06 -7.76
N THR A 262 -16.62 -11.33 -6.47
CA THR A 262 -17.12 -10.35 -5.50
C THR A 262 -16.10 -9.25 -5.22
N LYS A 263 -14.80 -9.58 -5.19
CA LYS A 263 -13.73 -8.59 -4.98
C LYS A 263 -13.53 -7.65 -6.16
N ALA A 264 -13.43 -8.19 -7.38
CA ALA A 264 -13.29 -7.41 -8.60
C ALA A 264 -14.59 -6.67 -8.95
N GLY A 265 -15.74 -7.33 -8.80
CA GLY A 265 -17.07 -6.73 -9.01
C GLY A 265 -17.20 -6.04 -10.37
N PRO A 266 -17.56 -4.74 -10.42
CA PRO A 266 -17.68 -3.98 -11.67
C PRO A 266 -16.43 -4.01 -12.55
N ALA A 267 -15.23 -4.22 -11.99
CA ALA A 267 -14.00 -4.32 -12.77
C ALA A 267 -14.10 -5.42 -13.83
N LEU A 268 -14.87 -6.49 -13.62
CA LEU A 268 -15.04 -7.57 -14.60
C LEU A 268 -15.70 -7.11 -15.91
N LEU A 269 -16.49 -6.02 -15.88
CA LEU A 269 -17.11 -5.45 -17.08
C LEU A 269 -16.08 -4.95 -18.10
N GLY A 270 -14.86 -4.64 -17.65
CA GLY A 270 -13.79 -4.25 -18.55
C GLY A 270 -13.27 -5.38 -19.42
N ILE A 271 -13.52 -6.66 -19.08
CA ILE A 271 -13.27 -7.80 -19.98
C ILE A 271 -14.20 -7.73 -21.20
N LEU A 272 -15.47 -7.36 -21.00
CA LEU A 272 -16.43 -7.18 -22.09
C LEU A 272 -16.06 -5.96 -22.94
N ALA A 273 -15.70 -4.85 -22.30
CA ALA A 273 -15.22 -3.65 -23.00
C ALA A 273 -13.95 -3.94 -23.81
N ALA A 274 -13.00 -4.69 -23.24
CA ALA A 274 -11.77 -5.09 -23.92
C ALA A 274 -12.04 -6.03 -25.10
N SER A 275 -12.97 -6.98 -24.95
CA SER A 275 -13.39 -7.86 -26.05
C SER A 275 -14.02 -7.05 -27.21
N TYR A 276 -14.85 -6.06 -26.89
CA TYR A 276 -15.39 -5.12 -27.87
C TYR A 276 -14.28 -4.37 -28.60
N PHE A 277 -13.30 -3.83 -27.85
CA PHE A 277 -12.17 -3.11 -28.43
C PHE A 277 -11.23 -3.99 -29.25
N ALA A 278 -10.99 -5.24 -28.83
CA ALA A 278 -10.25 -6.22 -29.59
C ALA A 278 -10.92 -6.49 -30.95
N ALA A 279 -12.24 -6.74 -30.95
CA ALA A 279 -13.03 -6.96 -32.16
C ALA A 279 -13.02 -5.73 -33.09
N LYS A 280 -13.04 -4.53 -32.52
CA LYS A 280 -12.95 -3.26 -33.27
C LYS A 280 -11.52 -2.82 -33.59
N ARG A 281 -10.50 -3.59 -33.20
CA ARG A 281 -9.08 -3.24 -33.33
C ARG A 281 -8.74 -1.85 -32.78
N LYS A 282 -9.43 -1.42 -31.72
CA LYS A 282 -9.29 -0.11 -31.10
C LYS A 282 -8.63 -0.25 -29.73
N TYR A 283 -7.88 0.77 -29.30
CA TYR A 283 -7.23 0.80 -27.97
C TYR A 283 -6.51 -0.51 -27.61
N LEU A 284 -5.76 -1.09 -28.57
CA LEU A 284 -5.21 -2.44 -28.40
C LEU A 284 -4.18 -2.54 -27.27
N ALA A 285 -3.47 -1.47 -26.94
CA ALA A 285 -2.44 -1.50 -25.89
C ALA A 285 -3.01 -1.84 -24.49
N PRO A 286 -4.03 -1.15 -23.94
CA PRO A 286 -4.66 -1.56 -22.68
C PRO A 286 -5.38 -2.92 -22.78
N VAL A 287 -5.92 -3.29 -23.95
CA VAL A 287 -6.52 -4.62 -24.17
C VAL A 287 -5.47 -5.73 -24.04
N THR A 288 -4.31 -5.56 -24.68
CA THR A 288 -3.18 -6.49 -24.57
C THR A 288 -2.66 -6.57 -23.14
N ALA A 289 -2.58 -5.44 -22.43
CA ALA A 289 -2.12 -5.39 -21.05
C ALA A 289 -3.08 -6.11 -20.08
N LEU A 290 -4.39 -5.95 -20.27
CA LEU A 290 -5.40 -6.73 -19.57
C LEU A 290 -5.23 -8.23 -19.85
N GLY A 291 -5.17 -8.61 -21.13
CA GLY A 291 -5.02 -10.01 -21.54
C GLY A 291 -3.77 -10.66 -20.95
N LEU A 292 -2.62 -9.99 -21.04
CA LEU A 292 -1.37 -10.48 -20.47
C LEU A 292 -1.45 -10.63 -18.95
N SER A 293 -2.05 -9.67 -18.25
CA SER A 293 -2.23 -9.74 -16.81
C SER A 293 -3.08 -10.93 -16.40
N LEU A 294 -4.20 -11.17 -17.11
CA LEU A 294 -5.07 -12.31 -16.86
C LEU A 294 -4.39 -13.64 -17.18
N VAL A 295 -3.62 -13.72 -18.27
CA VAL A 295 -2.86 -14.93 -18.62
C VAL A 295 -1.83 -15.25 -17.53
N ILE A 296 -1.06 -14.26 -17.07
CA ILE A 296 -0.06 -14.49 -16.01
C ILE A 296 -0.76 -14.88 -14.71
N TYR A 297 -1.86 -14.23 -14.35
CA TYR A 297 -2.66 -14.58 -13.18
C TYR A 297 -3.15 -16.04 -13.24
N LEU A 298 -3.76 -16.45 -14.36
CA LEU A 298 -4.29 -17.80 -14.54
C LEU A 298 -3.18 -18.85 -14.58
N ALA A 299 -2.09 -18.59 -15.30
CA ALA A 299 -0.93 -19.47 -15.33
C ALA A 299 -0.35 -19.65 -13.92
N SER A 300 -0.26 -18.57 -13.16
CA SER A 300 0.25 -18.59 -11.80
C SER A 300 -0.68 -19.34 -10.85
N TRP A 301 -1.99 -19.22 -11.02
CA TRP A 301 -2.98 -20.02 -10.28
C TRP A 301 -2.81 -21.51 -10.56
N ILE A 302 -2.71 -21.91 -11.83
CA ILE A 302 -2.53 -23.31 -12.26
C ILE A 302 -1.20 -23.87 -11.73
N LEU A 303 -0.13 -23.07 -11.78
CA LEU A 303 1.21 -23.48 -11.36
C LEU A 303 1.46 -23.32 -9.85
N GLY A 304 0.50 -22.81 -9.08
CA GLY A 304 0.68 -22.54 -7.65
C GLY A 304 1.67 -21.41 -7.33
N ILE A 305 1.96 -20.52 -8.29
CA ILE A 305 2.89 -19.40 -8.13
C ILE A 305 2.17 -18.23 -7.43
N GLN A 306 2.40 -18.09 -6.13
CA GLN A 306 1.67 -17.15 -5.29
C GLN A 306 1.85 -15.68 -5.68
N ILE A 307 3.07 -15.28 -6.03
CA ILE A 307 3.36 -13.89 -6.41
C ILE A 307 2.55 -13.45 -7.65
N GLY A 308 2.21 -14.41 -8.52
CA GLY A 308 1.43 -14.17 -9.72
C GLY A 308 -0.04 -13.86 -9.46
N SER A 309 -0.57 -14.17 -8.27
CA SER A 309 -1.92 -13.74 -7.85
C SER A 309 -2.11 -12.22 -7.98
N ARG A 310 -1.03 -11.46 -7.84
CA ARG A 310 -1.07 -9.99 -7.83
C ARG A 310 -1.29 -9.38 -9.22
N PHE A 311 -1.17 -10.17 -10.28
CA PHE A 311 -1.54 -9.73 -11.62
C PHE A 311 -3.04 -9.46 -11.76
N ILE A 312 -3.88 -9.94 -10.83
CA ILE A 312 -5.30 -9.54 -10.80
C ILE A 312 -5.47 -8.04 -10.58
N PHE A 313 -4.59 -7.39 -9.81
CA PHE A 313 -4.62 -5.94 -9.61
C PHE A 313 -4.31 -5.21 -10.91
N TYR A 314 -3.36 -5.70 -11.69
CA TYR A 314 -3.00 -5.11 -12.99
C TYR A 314 -4.10 -5.34 -14.02
N GLY A 315 -4.67 -6.54 -14.01
CA GLY A 315 -5.89 -6.85 -14.75
C GLY A 315 -6.99 -5.86 -14.42
N ALA A 316 -7.29 -5.63 -13.15
CA ALA A 316 -8.30 -4.65 -12.73
C ALA A 316 -8.00 -3.23 -13.23
N ILE A 317 -6.75 -2.74 -13.12
CA ILE A 317 -6.34 -1.42 -13.66
C ILE A 317 -6.70 -1.30 -15.14
N PHE A 318 -6.23 -2.23 -15.97
CA PHE A 318 -6.47 -2.16 -17.41
C PHE A 318 -7.94 -2.43 -17.76
N SER A 319 -8.64 -3.21 -16.94
CA SER A 319 -10.08 -3.39 -17.04
C SER A 319 -10.83 -2.09 -16.79
N HIS A 320 -10.49 -1.34 -15.74
CA HIS A 320 -11.04 -0.01 -15.46
C HIS A 320 -10.76 1.00 -16.56
N VAL A 321 -9.55 0.97 -17.14
CA VAL A 321 -9.21 1.79 -18.32
C VAL A 321 -10.14 1.46 -19.48
N CYS A 322 -10.36 0.17 -19.78
CA CYS A 322 -11.29 -0.26 -20.83
C CYS A 322 -12.74 0.16 -20.54
N ILE A 323 -13.21 0.06 -19.30
CA ILE A 323 -14.55 0.55 -18.89
C ILE A 323 -14.65 2.06 -19.15
N GLY A 324 -13.69 2.84 -18.69
CA GLY A 324 -13.70 4.30 -18.86
C GLY A 324 -13.69 4.72 -20.32
N LEU A 325 -12.89 4.05 -21.16
CA LEU A 325 -12.85 4.28 -22.60
C LEU A 325 -14.18 3.90 -23.27
N TYR A 326 -14.82 2.80 -22.84
CA TYR A 326 -16.10 2.37 -23.39
C TYR A 326 -17.22 3.34 -23.05
N LEU A 327 -17.29 3.79 -21.79
CA LEU A 327 -18.24 4.81 -21.35
C LEU A 327 -18.04 6.12 -22.12
N PHE A 328 -16.79 6.52 -22.34
CA PHE A 328 -16.48 7.69 -23.15
C PHE A 328 -16.94 7.54 -24.62
N ASP A 329 -16.62 6.43 -25.27
CA ASP A 329 -16.98 6.16 -26.67
C ASP A 329 -18.50 6.00 -26.87
N SER A 330 -19.21 5.48 -25.86
CA SER A 330 -20.67 5.30 -25.90
C SER A 330 -21.45 6.63 -25.97
N GLY A 331 -20.80 7.74 -25.63
CA GLY A 331 -21.41 9.08 -25.68
C GLY A 331 -22.46 9.33 -24.60
N LEU A 332 -22.46 8.54 -23.52
CA LEU A 332 -23.47 8.52 -22.44
C LEU A 332 -23.74 9.89 -21.77
N PHE A 333 -22.87 10.88 -22.00
CA PHE A 333 -22.98 12.24 -21.46
C PHE A 333 -22.79 13.37 -22.49
N ARG A 334 -22.95 13.09 -23.79
CA ARG A 334 -23.00 14.18 -24.80
C ARG A 334 -24.31 14.96 -24.65
N ARG A 335 -24.25 16.31 -24.69
CA ARG A 335 -25.45 17.18 -24.81
C ARG A 335 -26.31 16.68 -25.98
N GLY A 336 -27.57 16.31 -25.70
CA GLY A 336 -28.50 15.68 -26.65
C GLY A 336 -28.68 14.16 -26.50
N PHE A 337 -27.89 13.48 -25.66
CA PHE A 337 -28.05 12.04 -25.38
C PHE A 337 -29.34 11.74 -24.60
N PHE A 338 -29.70 12.60 -23.64
CA PHE A 338 -30.98 12.53 -22.92
C PHE A 338 -32.20 12.78 -23.82
N GLU A 339 -32.01 13.40 -24.99
CA GLU A 339 -33.08 13.68 -25.95
C GLU A 339 -33.31 12.54 -26.96
N ARG A 340 -32.35 11.63 -27.16
CA ARG A 340 -32.39 10.62 -28.26
C ARG A 340 -32.60 9.17 -27.85
N GLY A 341 -32.69 8.82 -26.56
CA GLY A 341 -33.04 7.43 -26.22
C GLY A 341 -32.97 7.10 -24.74
N LYS A 342 -34.15 6.88 -24.14
CA LYS A 342 -34.32 6.43 -22.75
C LYS A 342 -33.81 5.00 -22.49
N SER A 343 -33.47 4.21 -23.53
CA SER A 343 -33.28 2.75 -23.41
C SER A 343 -31.91 2.29 -22.92
N VAL A 344 -30.83 3.06 -23.09
CA VAL A 344 -29.46 2.64 -22.66
C VAL A 344 -28.99 3.36 -21.39
N VAL A 345 -29.50 4.57 -21.15
CA VAL A 345 -29.16 5.37 -19.96
C VAL A 345 -29.70 4.71 -18.69
N ILE A 346 -30.94 4.24 -18.75
CA ILE A 346 -31.62 3.62 -17.61
C ILE A 346 -30.90 2.32 -17.20
N PRO A 347 -30.56 1.38 -18.10
CA PRO A 347 -29.74 0.21 -17.73
C PRO A 347 -28.34 0.55 -17.25
N ALA A 348 -27.66 1.56 -17.80
CA ALA A 348 -26.31 1.92 -17.36
C ALA A 348 -26.32 2.59 -15.96
N ILE A 349 -27.27 3.49 -15.71
CA ILE A 349 -27.50 4.09 -14.39
C ILE A 349 -28.00 3.01 -13.43
N LEU A 350 -28.92 2.13 -13.83
CA LEU A 350 -29.39 1.04 -12.98
C LEU A 350 -28.28 0.02 -12.70
N LEU A 351 -27.44 -0.35 -13.67
CA LEU A 351 -26.32 -1.26 -13.45
C LEU A 351 -25.28 -0.63 -12.54
N PHE A 352 -24.94 0.65 -12.78
CA PHE A 352 -24.10 1.42 -11.88
C PHE A 352 -24.73 1.45 -10.49
N THR A 353 -25.97 1.88 -10.35
CA THR A 353 -26.66 2.04 -9.06
C THR A 353 -26.87 0.70 -8.32
N LEU A 354 -27.28 -0.37 -9.02
CA LEU A 354 -27.57 -1.70 -8.46
C LEU A 354 -26.30 -2.47 -8.07
N VAL A 355 -25.17 -2.24 -8.74
CA VAL A 355 -23.90 -2.89 -8.38
C VAL A 355 -23.06 -2.01 -7.44
N TYR A 356 -23.10 -0.69 -7.63
CA TYR A 356 -22.33 0.28 -6.86
C TYR A 356 -22.95 0.56 -5.48
N LEU A 357 -24.26 0.79 -5.36
CA LEU A 357 -24.85 1.17 -4.08
C LEU A 357 -24.79 0.07 -3.02
N PRO A 358 -25.05 -1.23 -3.31
CA PRO A 358 -24.91 -2.28 -2.29
C PRO A 358 -23.46 -2.47 -1.84
N GLY A 359 -22.51 -2.39 -2.77
CA GLY A 359 -21.08 -2.40 -2.47
C GLY A 359 -20.69 -1.21 -1.61
N SER A 360 -21.08 0.01 -2.00
CA SER A 360 -20.81 1.25 -1.27
C SER A 360 -21.50 1.27 0.09
N TYR A 361 -22.72 0.76 0.21
CA TYR A 361 -23.46 0.68 1.47
C TYR A 361 -22.80 -0.30 2.44
N TYR A 362 -22.44 -1.51 1.99
CA TYR A 362 -21.66 -2.46 2.80
C TYR A 362 -20.32 -1.85 3.23
N ARG A 363 -19.65 -1.11 2.33
CA ARG A 363 -18.37 -0.45 2.58
C ARG A 363 -18.49 0.71 3.58
N ILE A 364 -19.48 1.59 3.43
CA ILE A 364 -19.83 2.64 4.40
C ILE A 364 -20.15 2.03 5.76
N ARG A 365 -20.88 0.91 5.81
CA ARG A 365 -21.22 0.25 7.09
C ARG A 365 -20.01 -0.39 7.78
N LYS A 366 -19.02 -0.83 7.01
CA LYS A 366 -17.73 -1.31 7.55
C LYS A 366 -16.87 -0.13 8.02
N MET A 367 -16.89 0.98 7.28
CA MET A 367 -16.28 2.24 7.66
C MET A 367 -16.96 2.88 8.88
N ASP A 368 -18.27 2.67 9.12
CA ASP A 368 -19.02 3.21 10.27
C ASP A 368 -18.38 2.84 11.63
N LYS A 369 -17.71 1.69 11.73
CA LYS A 369 -16.96 1.32 12.94
C LYS A 369 -15.64 2.09 13.12
N GLN A 370 -15.09 2.61 12.04
CA GLN A 370 -13.81 3.34 11.97
C GLN A 370 -14.01 4.86 11.84
N TRP A 371 -15.20 5.29 11.39
CA TRP A 371 -15.62 6.66 11.09
C TRP A 371 -16.73 7.16 12.01
N ARG A 372 -17.07 6.44 13.08
CA ARG A 372 -17.70 7.05 14.26
C ARG A 372 -16.57 7.55 15.14
N PRO A 373 -15.99 8.74 14.88
CA PRO A 373 -15.19 9.34 15.92
C PRO A 373 -16.11 9.46 17.13
N ASP A 374 -15.58 9.17 18.32
CA ASP A 374 -16.29 9.49 19.54
C ASP A 374 -16.58 10.99 19.51
N VAL A 375 -17.83 11.34 19.20
CA VAL A 375 -18.27 12.74 19.10
C VAL A 375 -17.97 13.46 20.42
N GLU A 376 -18.02 12.70 21.52
CA GLU A 376 -17.57 13.13 22.84
C GLU A 376 -16.07 13.47 22.89
N VAL A 377 -15.20 12.67 22.26
CA VAL A 377 -13.76 12.97 22.19
C VAL A 377 -13.49 14.20 21.33
N ILE A 378 -14.11 14.33 20.15
CA ILE A 378 -13.98 15.56 19.34
C ILE A 378 -14.48 16.78 20.11
N ALA A 379 -15.63 16.67 20.76
CA ALA A 379 -16.20 17.76 21.56
C ALA A 379 -15.29 18.14 22.74
N ALA A 380 -14.57 17.18 23.33
CA ALA A 380 -13.67 17.40 24.45
C ALA A 380 -12.28 17.94 24.03
N THR A 381 -11.71 17.44 22.93
CA THR A 381 -10.32 17.75 22.52
C THR A 381 -10.24 18.79 21.40
N GLY A 382 -11.33 19.03 20.67
CA GLY A 382 -11.33 19.86 19.46
C GLY A 382 -10.62 19.22 18.26
N ALA A 383 -10.17 17.96 18.36
CA ALA A 383 -9.39 17.26 17.36
C ALA A 383 -9.95 15.86 17.05
N LEU A 384 -9.69 15.38 15.84
CA LEU A 384 -10.01 14.00 15.45
C LEU A 384 -9.06 13.03 16.16
N PRO A 385 -9.58 11.96 16.81
CA PRO A 385 -8.74 10.92 17.41
C PRO A 385 -7.84 10.31 16.33
N GLN A 386 -6.55 10.25 16.60
CA GLN A 386 -5.58 9.60 15.75
C GLN A 386 -5.37 8.15 16.19
N PRO A 387 -5.13 7.20 15.26
CA PRO A 387 -4.94 5.77 15.59
C PRO A 387 -3.71 5.43 16.43
N TRP A 388 -2.93 6.43 16.84
CA TRP A 388 -1.78 6.27 17.74
C TRP A 388 -1.93 7.03 19.07
N ASP A 389 -3.03 7.76 19.27
CA ASP A 389 -3.24 8.55 20.50
C ASP A 389 -3.23 7.67 21.75
N ASP A 390 -3.75 6.45 21.65
CA ASP A 390 -3.74 5.43 22.70
C ASP A 390 -2.32 4.99 23.12
N LEU A 391 -1.31 5.25 22.28
CA LEU A 391 0.10 4.92 22.52
C LEU A 391 0.97 6.17 22.74
N ALA A 392 0.42 7.38 22.57
CA ALA A 392 1.20 8.61 22.66
C ALA A 392 1.87 8.79 24.04
N PHE A 393 1.23 8.31 25.11
CA PHE A 393 1.79 8.33 26.47
C PHE A 393 3.12 7.57 26.57
N LEU A 394 3.37 6.57 25.71
CA LEU A 394 4.61 5.79 25.72
C LEU A 394 5.83 6.61 25.33
N LYS A 395 5.69 7.71 24.57
CA LYS A 395 6.81 8.58 24.17
C LYS A 395 7.57 9.16 25.37
N GLN A 396 6.94 9.24 26.54
CA GLN A 396 7.57 9.72 27.77
C GLN A 396 8.49 8.69 28.44
N TYR A 397 8.33 7.41 28.10
CA TYR A 397 8.98 6.28 28.79
C TYR A 397 9.83 5.41 27.87
N LEU A 398 9.51 5.40 26.56
CA LEU A 398 10.17 4.59 25.55
C LEU A 398 10.90 5.48 24.55
N GLY A 399 12.05 5.01 24.09
CA GLY A 399 12.84 5.65 23.05
C GLY A 399 13.58 4.62 22.20
N SER A 400 14.49 5.09 21.34
CA SER A 400 15.21 4.25 20.38
C SER A 400 16.06 3.13 20.99
N SER A 401 16.49 3.27 22.24
CA SER A 401 17.24 2.26 22.99
C SER A 401 16.35 1.26 23.72
N SER A 402 15.04 1.49 23.78
CA SER A 402 14.11 0.61 24.49
C SER A 402 13.82 -0.64 23.65
N VAL A 403 13.92 -1.80 24.27
CA VAL A 403 13.43 -3.08 23.75
C VAL A 403 12.21 -3.51 24.56
N VAL A 404 11.08 -3.74 23.88
CA VAL A 404 9.79 -3.96 24.50
C VAL A 404 9.30 -5.39 24.24
N MET A 405 9.07 -6.14 25.32
CA MET A 405 8.33 -7.39 25.29
C MET A 405 6.83 -7.06 25.25
N VAL A 406 6.17 -7.41 24.15
CA VAL A 406 4.75 -7.13 23.91
C VAL A 406 4.14 -8.27 23.08
N GLU A 407 2.85 -8.51 23.28
CA GLU A 407 2.13 -9.50 22.47
C GLU A 407 2.12 -9.06 21.00
N ASP A 408 2.49 -9.98 20.12
CA ASP A 408 2.94 -9.74 18.73
C ASP A 408 2.13 -8.69 17.95
N THR A 409 0.80 -8.80 17.98
CA THR A 409 -0.09 -7.92 17.20
C THR A 409 -0.40 -6.58 17.87
N ALA A 410 -0.29 -6.49 19.21
CA ALA A 410 -0.62 -5.25 19.94
C ALA A 410 0.52 -4.23 19.87
N GLY A 411 1.76 -4.72 19.81
CA GLY A 411 2.97 -3.90 19.81
C GLY A 411 3.32 -3.26 18.47
N TRP A 412 2.67 -3.65 17.38
CA TRP A 412 3.08 -3.28 16.02
C TRP A 412 3.30 -1.77 15.85
N ARG A 413 2.41 -0.95 16.40
CA ARG A 413 2.44 0.51 16.27
C ARG A 413 3.56 1.18 17.08
N VAL A 414 4.07 0.49 18.11
CA VAL A 414 5.01 1.06 19.11
C VAL A 414 6.29 1.60 18.47
N PRO A 415 6.98 0.91 17.54
CA PRO A 415 8.19 1.45 16.92
C PRO A 415 7.95 2.75 16.15
N ALA A 416 6.83 2.86 15.43
CA ALA A 416 6.48 4.09 14.71
C ALA A 416 6.17 5.25 15.67
N VAL A 417 5.55 4.97 16.81
CA VAL A 417 5.15 6.01 17.76
C VAL A 417 6.32 6.46 18.65
N THR A 418 7.22 5.55 19.02
CA THR A 418 8.21 5.79 20.09
C THR A 418 9.67 5.63 19.64
N GLY A 419 9.91 5.06 18.46
CA GLY A 419 11.24 4.66 18.00
C GLY A 419 11.78 3.39 18.66
N ALA A 420 11.08 2.83 19.66
CA ALA A 420 11.48 1.64 20.40
C ALA A 420 11.45 0.38 19.52
N LYS A 421 12.17 -0.65 19.97
CA LYS A 421 12.24 -1.95 19.31
C LYS A 421 11.36 -2.97 20.03
N LEU A 422 10.90 -3.96 19.28
CA LEU A 422 10.09 -5.06 19.77
C LEU A 422 10.93 -6.33 19.87
N VAL A 423 10.51 -7.22 20.77
CA VAL A 423 11.02 -8.58 20.81
C VAL A 423 10.54 -9.37 19.58
N ALA A 424 9.24 -9.26 19.27
CA ALA A 424 8.59 -9.95 18.17
C ALA A 424 7.84 -8.95 17.28
N GLN A 425 7.79 -9.26 15.98
CA GLN A 425 7.04 -8.49 14.99
C GLN A 425 5.91 -9.33 14.38
N ALA A 426 4.78 -8.68 14.12
CA ALA A 426 3.56 -9.36 13.70
C ALA A 426 3.60 -9.88 12.26
N LYS A 427 4.41 -9.28 11.39
CA LYS A 427 4.62 -9.76 10.02
C LYS A 427 5.87 -10.62 9.89
N GLY A 428 5.90 -11.43 8.84
CA GLY A 428 7.10 -12.16 8.45
C GLY A 428 8.21 -11.24 7.96
N ASN A 429 9.44 -11.76 7.88
CA ASN A 429 10.55 -11.07 7.26
C ASN A 429 11.46 -12.10 6.56
N PRO A 430 11.44 -12.16 5.22
CA PRO A 430 12.19 -13.18 4.47
C PRO A 430 13.71 -13.18 4.71
N LEU A 431 14.28 -12.04 5.13
CA LEU A 431 15.72 -11.92 5.39
C LEU A 431 16.13 -12.65 6.68
N ILE A 432 15.22 -12.70 7.67
CA ILE A 432 15.46 -13.21 9.02
C ILE A 432 14.30 -14.08 9.50
N GLN A 433 13.77 -14.93 8.62
CA GLN A 433 12.49 -15.62 8.86
C GLN A 433 12.52 -16.53 10.09
N ASP A 434 13.61 -17.28 10.28
CA ASP A 434 13.77 -18.18 11.43
C ASP A 434 13.84 -17.42 12.74
N GLU A 435 14.54 -16.28 12.74
CA GLU A 435 14.66 -15.39 13.89
C GLU A 435 13.31 -14.76 14.25
N VAL A 436 12.53 -14.30 13.26
CA VAL A 436 11.16 -13.78 13.47
C VAL A 436 10.25 -14.86 14.05
N ASN A 437 10.30 -16.07 13.50
CA ASN A 437 9.50 -17.19 13.97
C ASN A 437 9.87 -17.58 15.42
N SER A 438 11.17 -17.64 15.73
CA SER A 438 11.66 -17.92 17.09
C SER A 438 11.23 -16.84 18.09
N ARG A 439 11.41 -15.57 17.75
CA ARG A 439 10.99 -14.42 18.58
C ARG A 439 9.50 -14.41 18.85
N ARG A 440 8.68 -14.68 17.82
CA ARG A 440 7.23 -14.78 17.96
C ARG A 440 6.84 -15.94 18.89
N ALA A 441 7.44 -17.11 18.71
CA ALA A 441 7.19 -18.25 19.57
C ALA A 441 7.55 -17.95 21.03
N ASP A 442 8.66 -17.27 21.27
CA ASP A 442 9.11 -16.90 22.62
C ASP A 442 8.24 -15.79 23.24
N ALA A 443 7.78 -14.80 22.47
CA ALA A 443 6.82 -13.81 22.93
C ALA A 443 5.47 -14.47 23.31
N VAL A 444 4.97 -15.41 22.51
CA VAL A 444 3.76 -16.18 22.82
C VAL A 444 3.97 -17.00 24.10
N LYS A 445 5.09 -17.73 24.23
CA LYS A 445 5.42 -18.46 25.47
C LYS A 445 5.47 -17.52 26.67
N PHE A 446 6.05 -16.32 26.51
CA PHE A 446 6.06 -15.31 27.56
C PHE A 446 4.62 -14.94 27.95
N PHE A 447 3.75 -14.49 27.06
CA PHE A 447 2.44 -14.00 27.52
C PHE A 447 1.44 -15.09 27.92
N SER A 448 1.36 -16.18 27.16
CA SER A 448 0.32 -17.22 27.32
C SER A 448 0.84 -18.58 27.77
N GLY A 449 2.17 -18.77 27.84
CA GLY A 449 2.77 -20.02 28.31
C GLY A 449 2.75 -20.13 29.83
N ARG A 450 2.57 -21.37 30.33
CA ARG A 450 2.85 -21.72 31.73
C ARG A 450 4.36 -21.81 31.91
N LEU A 451 4.98 -20.67 32.15
CA LEU A 451 6.41 -20.53 32.40
C LEU A 451 6.62 -20.16 33.86
N SER A 452 7.61 -20.78 34.49
CA SER A 452 8.16 -20.30 35.76
C SER A 452 8.66 -18.86 35.64
N LEU A 453 8.77 -18.18 36.78
CA LEU A 453 9.34 -16.84 36.86
C LEU A 453 10.76 -16.77 36.25
N ASP A 454 11.59 -17.77 36.51
CA ASP A 454 12.96 -17.82 36.01
C ASP A 454 13.00 -17.97 34.49
N GLU A 455 12.17 -18.82 33.90
CA GLU A 455 12.07 -18.95 32.43
C GLU A 455 11.65 -17.63 31.78
N ARG A 456 10.71 -16.89 32.39
CA ARG A 456 10.30 -15.56 31.91
C ARG A 456 11.44 -14.56 32.02
N ARG A 457 12.19 -14.58 33.12
CA ARG A 457 13.38 -13.73 33.31
C ARG A 457 14.45 -14.04 32.26
N GLN A 458 14.69 -15.32 31.97
CA GLN A 458 15.64 -15.74 30.93
C GLN A 458 15.23 -15.25 29.54
N LEU A 459 13.94 -15.24 29.20
CA LEU A 459 13.46 -14.65 27.94
C LEU A 459 13.69 -13.13 27.88
N LEU A 460 13.44 -12.41 28.97
CA LEU A 460 13.71 -10.97 29.03
C LEU A 460 15.21 -10.69 28.84
N LEU A 461 16.08 -11.47 29.49
CA LEU A 461 17.53 -11.36 29.37
C LEU A 461 18.03 -11.70 27.96
N LYS A 462 17.54 -12.81 27.37
CA LYS A 462 17.87 -13.26 26.01
C LYS A 462 17.73 -12.14 24.99
N TYR A 463 16.66 -11.36 25.09
CA TYR A 463 16.36 -10.26 24.16
C TYR A 463 16.72 -8.88 24.68
N LYS A 464 17.41 -8.78 25.83
CA LYS A 464 17.78 -7.51 26.47
C LYS A 464 16.58 -6.57 26.65
N CYS A 465 15.46 -7.13 27.09
CA CYS A 465 14.22 -6.40 27.26
C CYS A 465 14.37 -5.33 28.34
N THR A 466 13.97 -4.11 28.00
CA THR A 466 13.94 -2.97 28.93
C THR A 466 12.56 -2.76 29.53
N HIS A 467 11.51 -3.14 28.80
CA HIS A 467 10.12 -2.90 29.19
C HIS A 467 9.22 -4.07 28.79
N ILE A 468 8.10 -4.20 29.50
CA ILE A 468 7.00 -5.10 29.18
C ILE A 468 5.75 -4.25 28.99
N LEU A 469 5.08 -4.41 27.85
CA LEU A 469 3.83 -3.72 27.55
C LEU A 469 2.69 -4.74 27.47
N LEU A 470 1.67 -4.55 28.31
CA LEU A 470 0.44 -5.31 28.28
C LEU A 470 -0.65 -4.55 27.55
N ASP A 471 -1.41 -5.24 26.70
CA ASP A 471 -2.66 -4.75 26.10
C ASP A 471 -3.85 -5.50 26.73
N ASN A 472 -4.60 -4.82 27.60
CA ASN A 472 -5.72 -5.41 28.31
C ASN A 472 -6.97 -5.62 27.43
N ARG A 473 -7.01 -5.14 26.17
CA ARG A 473 -8.16 -5.36 25.26
C ARG A 473 -8.42 -6.84 24.97
N ARG A 474 -7.39 -7.67 25.06
CA ARG A 474 -7.46 -9.10 24.75
C ARG A 474 -8.05 -9.98 25.87
N GLY A 475 -8.54 -9.38 26.96
CA GLY A 475 -9.52 -10.02 27.84
C GLY A 475 -9.17 -11.44 28.31
N GLY A 476 -7.94 -11.67 28.81
CA GLY A 476 -7.64 -12.87 29.60
C GLY A 476 -6.93 -14.04 28.89
N HIS A 477 -6.20 -13.81 27.81
CA HIS A 477 -5.26 -14.84 27.27
C HIS A 477 -3.90 -14.86 27.96
N PHE A 478 -3.70 -14.00 28.95
CA PHE A 478 -2.52 -14.10 29.80
C PHE A 478 -2.63 -15.35 30.68
N ALA A 479 -1.51 -16.02 30.88
CA ALA A 479 -1.47 -17.08 31.87
C ALA A 479 -1.78 -16.48 33.27
N ASP A 480 -2.54 -17.21 34.09
CA ASP A 480 -2.99 -16.73 35.42
C ASP A 480 -1.83 -16.33 36.35
N ASP A 481 -0.63 -16.86 36.09
CA ASP A 481 0.60 -16.57 36.82
C ASP A 481 1.34 -15.33 36.33
N LEU A 482 1.05 -14.82 35.12
CA LEU A 482 1.74 -13.65 34.54
C LEU A 482 1.62 -12.42 35.44
N GLU A 483 0.41 -12.10 35.92
CA GLU A 483 0.19 -10.94 36.80
C GLU A 483 1.03 -11.01 38.08
N ARG A 484 1.15 -12.21 38.67
CA ARG A 484 2.00 -12.43 39.85
C ARG A 484 3.47 -12.24 39.50
N HIS A 485 3.91 -12.81 38.38
CA HIS A 485 5.30 -12.69 37.94
C HIS A 485 5.68 -11.26 37.56
N LEU A 486 4.76 -10.43 37.04
CA LEU A 486 5.07 -9.07 36.61
C LEU A 486 5.57 -8.17 37.76
N ALA A 487 5.04 -8.34 38.96
CA ALA A 487 5.50 -7.62 40.15
C ALA A 487 6.96 -7.95 40.51
N GLU A 488 7.43 -9.15 40.14
CA GLU A 488 8.79 -9.61 40.38
C GLU A 488 9.73 -9.33 39.19
N LEU A 489 9.21 -9.36 37.96
CA LEU A 489 9.97 -9.12 36.73
C LEU A 489 10.21 -7.63 36.46
N GLY A 490 9.33 -6.75 36.95
CA GLY A 490 9.37 -5.34 36.60
C GLY A 490 8.81 -4.40 37.67
N GLU A 491 9.17 -3.13 37.53
CA GLU A 491 8.54 -2.03 38.23
C GLU A 491 7.38 -1.50 37.39
N PHE A 492 6.20 -1.34 38.00
CA PHE A 492 5.06 -0.70 37.33
C PHE A 492 5.39 0.78 37.06
N VAL A 493 5.29 1.20 35.80
CA VAL A 493 5.61 2.57 35.38
C VAL A 493 4.33 3.39 35.29
N THR A 494 3.37 2.92 34.50
CA THR A 494 2.12 3.65 34.26
C THR A 494 1.04 2.73 33.67
N ALA A 495 -0.21 3.16 33.80
CA ALA A 495 -1.36 2.56 33.13
C ALA A 495 -2.12 3.65 32.37
N HIS A 496 -2.37 3.40 31.09
CA HIS A 496 -3.23 4.21 30.26
C HIS A 496 -4.13 3.24 29.50
N PRO A 497 -5.39 3.02 29.96
CA PRO A 497 -6.26 2.00 29.38
C PRO A 497 -6.27 2.07 27.84
N PRO A 498 -6.09 0.93 27.15
CA PRO A 498 -6.00 -0.43 27.68
C PRO A 498 -4.60 -0.90 28.10
N PHE A 499 -3.58 -0.05 28.03
CA PHE A 499 -2.19 -0.46 28.19
C PHE A 499 -1.68 -0.33 29.62
N ARG A 500 -0.80 -1.26 30.01
CA ARG A 500 0.04 -1.16 31.23
C ARG A 500 1.50 -1.36 30.86
N LEU A 501 2.35 -0.46 31.33
CA LEU A 501 3.78 -0.49 31.07
C LEU A 501 4.55 -0.84 32.36
N TYR A 502 5.45 -1.81 32.24
CA TYR A 502 6.39 -2.17 33.29
C TYR A 502 7.81 -1.97 32.78
N ARG A 503 8.70 -1.44 33.62
CA ARG A 503 10.14 -1.40 33.38
C ARG A 503 10.75 -2.68 33.93
N VAL A 504 11.51 -3.40 33.12
CA VAL A 504 12.16 -4.65 33.57
C VAL A 504 13.18 -4.30 34.66
N ARG A 505 13.15 -5.05 35.77
CA ARG A 505 14.19 -4.93 36.80
C ARG A 505 15.47 -5.53 36.23
N ASN A 506 16.53 -4.74 36.15
CA ASN A 506 17.84 -5.28 35.82
C ASN A 506 18.22 -6.26 36.93
N SER A 507 18.48 -7.51 36.56
CA SER A 507 19.17 -8.45 37.44
C SER A 507 20.63 -8.02 37.44
N ASP A 508 21.03 -7.28 38.48
CA ASP A 508 22.44 -7.10 38.82
C ASP A 508 23.12 -8.46 39.07
#